data_AF-A0AAX3GZ57-F1
#
_entry.id   AF-A0AAX3GZ57-F1
#
_cell.length_a   1.000
_cell.length_b   1.000
_cell.length_c   1.000
_cell.angle_alpha   90.00
_cell.angle_beta   90.00
_cell.angle_gamma   90.00
#
_symmetry.space_group_name_H-M   'P 1'
#
loop_
_entity.id
_entity.type
_entity.pdbx_description
1 polymer ?
#
loop_
_entity_poly.entity_id
_entity_poly.type
_entity_poly.pdbx_seq_one_letter_code
_entity_poly.pdbx_strand_id
1 'polypeptide(L)'
;MYLKKVIVAGLCTLTCLLPLNVQAFEDTSLNTNDYNQTNDNDLFMIYIKGAGSNLSIRSGKAHISCYVDGKIGSLTSITARLQQKKSGKWVTISTWSSSGKTSSTLSREYRVSKGYSYRILTTIKAGNESRNITSNVTNY
;
A
#
# COMPACT_ATOMS: atom_id res chain seq x y z
N MET A 1 -22.82 -22.94 54.88
CA MET A 1 -23.51 -21.95 55.73
C MET A 1 -24.58 -21.29 54.88
N TYR A 2 -25.84 -21.63 55.13
CA TYR A 2 -27.03 -21.08 54.45
C TYR A 2 -27.47 -19.80 55.15
N LEU A 3 -27.82 -18.73 54.42
CA LEU A 3 -28.81 -17.74 54.86
C LEU A 3 -29.27 -16.90 53.65
N LYS A 4 -30.45 -17.18 53.12
CA LYS A 4 -31.75 -16.48 53.27
C LYS A 4 -31.89 -15.19 52.46
N LYS A 5 -32.83 -15.23 51.49
CA LYS A 5 -33.48 -14.08 50.87
C LYS A 5 -34.43 -13.41 51.89
N VAL A 6 -34.43 -12.08 51.95
CA VAL A 6 -35.57 -11.25 52.42
C VAL A 6 -35.62 -9.97 51.57
N ILE A 7 -36.85 -9.52 51.33
CA ILE A 7 -37.35 -8.56 50.33
C ILE A 7 -37.53 -7.17 50.98
N VAL A 8 -37.58 -6.09 50.16
CA VAL A 8 -38.60 -5.00 50.14
C VAL A 8 -38.04 -3.57 49.98
N ALA A 9 -38.51 -2.95 48.88
CA ALA A 9 -38.88 -1.56 48.58
C ALA A 9 -37.92 -0.36 48.77
N GLY A 10 -37.87 0.45 47.71
CA GLY A 10 -37.45 1.85 47.71
C GLY A 10 -37.81 2.53 46.39
N LEU A 11 -39.00 3.16 46.37
CA LEU A 11 -39.57 3.99 45.31
C LEU A 11 -38.70 5.23 45.05
N CYS A 12 -38.34 5.57 43.80
CA CYS A 12 -38.18 6.98 43.39
C CYS A 12 -38.03 7.20 41.88
N THR A 13 -38.94 8.05 41.39
CA THR A 13 -38.81 9.02 40.29
C THR A 13 -38.57 8.54 38.87
N LEU A 14 -39.70 8.49 38.16
CA LEU A 14 -39.86 8.89 36.77
C LEU A 14 -38.97 10.11 36.43
N THR A 15 -37.95 9.92 35.59
CA THR A 15 -37.41 10.99 34.76
C THR A 15 -37.26 10.48 33.33
N CYS A 16 -38.21 10.91 32.49
CA CYS A 16 -37.98 11.06 31.06
C CYS A 16 -36.63 11.74 30.84
N LEU A 17 -35.87 11.24 29.88
CA LEU A 17 -35.27 12.00 28.78
C LEU A 17 -34.51 10.97 27.94
N LEU A 18 -35.15 10.53 26.84
CA LEU A 18 -34.42 9.93 25.74
C LEU A 18 -33.54 11.04 25.16
N PRO A 19 -32.20 10.91 25.13
CA PRO A 19 -31.45 11.71 24.19
C PRO A 19 -31.87 11.24 22.79
N LEU A 20 -32.48 12.14 22.02
CA LEU A 20 -32.46 12.05 20.58
C LEU A 20 -30.97 11.99 20.18
N ASN A 21 -30.51 10.83 19.74
CA ASN A 21 -29.21 10.72 19.09
C ASN A 21 -29.34 11.40 17.73
N VAL A 22 -29.38 12.73 17.70
CA VAL A 22 -29.06 13.48 16.48
C VAL A 22 -27.58 13.21 16.26
N GLN A 23 -27.27 12.29 15.35
CA GLN A 23 -25.95 12.28 14.74
C GLN A 23 -25.88 13.53 13.88
N ALA A 24 -25.48 14.63 14.50
CA ALA A 24 -24.95 15.76 13.75
C ALA A 24 -23.72 15.21 13.04
N PHE A 25 -23.79 15.07 11.73
CA PHE A 25 -22.59 14.92 10.93
C PHE A 25 -21.77 16.19 11.17
N GLU A 26 -20.62 16.04 11.79
CA GLU A 26 -19.59 17.07 11.73
C GLU A 26 -19.23 17.17 10.25
N ASP A 27 -19.65 18.26 9.59
CA ASP A 27 -19.10 18.63 8.30
C ASP A 27 -17.61 18.85 8.55
N THR A 28 -16.83 17.83 8.25
CA THR A 28 -15.38 17.89 8.38
C THR A 28 -14.97 18.94 7.37
N SER A 29 -14.73 20.16 7.84
CA SER A 29 -14.22 21.24 7.01
C SER A 29 -13.09 20.65 6.17
N LEU A 30 -13.26 20.62 4.85
CA LEU A 30 -12.24 20.14 3.93
C LEU A 30 -10.95 20.87 4.28
N ASN A 31 -10.06 20.16 4.96
CA ASN A 31 -8.73 20.63 5.24
C ASN A 31 -8.05 20.71 3.87
N THR A 32 -8.12 21.89 3.25
CA THR A 32 -7.55 22.15 1.91
C THR A 32 -6.04 22.37 2.05
N ASN A 33 -5.38 21.54 2.86
CA ASN A 33 -3.95 21.59 3.12
C ASN A 33 -3.20 20.39 2.54
N ASP A 34 -3.72 19.75 1.49
CA ASP A 34 -2.98 18.82 0.64
C ASP A 34 -2.61 19.45 -0.71
N TYR A 35 -2.17 20.71 -0.69
CA TYR A 35 -1.33 21.27 -1.75
C TYR A 35 -0.06 21.89 -1.13
N ASN A 36 1.00 21.09 -1.18
CA ASN A 36 2.42 21.42 -1.32
C ASN A 36 3.05 22.37 -0.28
N GLN A 37 3.62 21.79 0.78
CA GLN A 37 4.87 22.32 1.33
C GLN A 37 6.02 21.83 0.42
N THR A 38 6.28 22.56 -0.66
CA THR A 38 7.50 22.39 -1.44
C THR A 38 8.65 23.02 -0.66
N ASN A 39 9.44 22.21 0.04
CA ASN A 39 10.71 22.69 0.58
C ASN A 39 11.69 22.82 -0.59
N ASP A 40 12.29 24.00 -0.73
CA ASP A 40 13.33 24.36 -1.69
C ASP A 40 14.34 23.20 -1.94
N ASN A 41 14.29 22.63 -3.16
CA ASN A 41 15.16 21.61 -3.81
C ASN A 41 14.35 20.47 -4.49
N ASP A 42 13.23 20.78 -5.15
CA ASP A 42 12.51 19.79 -5.94
C ASP A 42 13.43 19.21 -7.04
N LEU A 43 13.94 18.00 -6.79
CA LEU A 43 14.58 17.17 -7.79
C LEU A 43 13.53 16.78 -8.83
N PHE A 44 13.41 17.59 -9.87
CA PHE A 44 12.64 17.20 -11.03
C PHE A 44 13.28 15.97 -11.66
N MET A 45 12.53 14.88 -11.75
CA MET A 45 12.95 13.73 -12.56
C MET A 45 12.94 14.16 -14.03
N ILE A 46 14.11 14.38 -14.60
CA ILE A 46 14.32 14.77 -15.99
C ILE A 46 14.35 13.50 -16.87
N TYR A 47 14.98 12.44 -16.38
CA TYR A 47 15.26 11.23 -17.14
C TYR A 47 14.17 10.17 -17.03
N ILE A 48 13.50 9.98 -15.89
CA ILE A 48 12.36 9.07 -15.78
C ILE A 48 11.07 9.84 -16.09
N LYS A 49 10.37 9.44 -17.15
CA LYS A 49 9.11 10.05 -17.61
C LYS A 49 7.88 9.30 -17.14
N GLY A 50 7.98 7.99 -16.99
CA GLY A 50 6.89 7.14 -16.54
C GLY A 50 7.41 5.86 -15.93
N ALA A 51 6.67 5.30 -14.98
CA ALA A 51 7.02 4.02 -14.39
C ALA A 51 5.86 3.39 -13.62
N GLY A 52 5.88 2.07 -13.52
CA GLY A 52 4.89 1.34 -12.75
C GLY A 52 5.37 -0.02 -12.28
N SER A 53 4.69 -0.51 -11.25
CA SER A 53 4.89 -1.84 -10.67
C SER A 53 3.54 -2.42 -10.27
N ASN A 54 3.18 -3.54 -10.88
CA ASN A 54 1.92 -4.22 -10.65
C ASN A 54 2.14 -5.67 -10.24
N LEU A 55 1.30 -6.11 -9.29
CA LEU A 55 1.21 -7.47 -8.82
C LEU A 55 -0.24 -7.93 -8.90
N SER A 56 -0.44 -9.10 -9.47
CA SER A 56 -1.69 -9.85 -9.30
C SER A 56 -1.36 -11.30 -8.97
N ILE A 57 -2.22 -11.97 -8.21
CA ILE A 57 -2.04 -13.39 -7.89
C ILE A 57 -3.31 -14.13 -8.26
N ARG A 58 -3.18 -15.17 -9.09
CA ARG A 58 -4.27 -16.07 -9.46
C ARG A 58 -3.78 -17.50 -9.46
N SER A 59 -4.55 -18.40 -8.85
CA SER A 59 -4.26 -19.84 -8.82
C SER A 59 -2.84 -20.20 -8.39
N GLY A 60 -2.28 -19.47 -7.40
CA GLY A 60 -0.96 -19.75 -6.84
C GLY A 60 0.20 -19.25 -7.68
N LYS A 61 -0.08 -18.45 -8.71
CA LYS A 61 0.92 -17.77 -9.51
C LYS A 61 0.80 -16.28 -9.33
N ALA A 62 1.88 -15.68 -8.87
CA ALA A 62 2.08 -14.24 -8.93
C ALA A 62 2.45 -13.85 -10.37
N HIS A 63 1.73 -12.88 -10.91
CA HIS A 63 2.01 -12.25 -12.21
C HIS A 63 2.53 -10.84 -11.95
N ILE A 64 3.78 -10.63 -12.31
CA ILE A 64 4.54 -9.40 -12.09
C ILE A 64 4.64 -8.65 -13.41
N SER A 65 4.29 -7.36 -13.40
CA SER A 65 4.50 -6.46 -14.52
C SER A 65 5.13 -5.15 -14.03
N CYS A 66 6.25 -4.76 -14.62
CA CYS A 66 6.93 -3.50 -14.33
C CYS A 66 7.34 -2.83 -15.62
N TYR A 67 7.37 -1.50 -15.62
CA TYR A 67 7.88 -0.72 -16.75
C TYR A 67 8.57 0.55 -16.27
N VAL A 68 9.45 1.06 -17.13
CA VAL A 68 10.03 2.39 -17.03
C VAL A 68 10.14 2.99 -18.43
N ASP A 69 9.69 4.23 -18.54
CA ASP A 69 9.86 5.07 -19.72
C ASP A 69 10.82 6.20 -19.35
N GLY A 70 11.94 6.24 -20.06
CA GLY A 70 12.98 7.23 -19.91
C GLY A 70 12.88 8.33 -20.96
N LYS A 71 13.63 9.42 -20.74
CA LYS A 71 13.89 10.44 -21.76
C LYS A 71 14.63 9.80 -22.94
N ILE A 72 14.29 10.22 -24.16
CA ILE A 72 14.98 9.80 -25.40
C ILE A 72 16.51 9.89 -25.21
N GLY A 73 17.22 8.84 -25.64
CA GLY A 73 18.68 8.72 -25.50
C GLY A 73 19.18 8.20 -24.16
N SER A 74 18.30 8.02 -23.16
CA SER A 74 18.68 7.48 -21.85
C SER A 74 18.62 5.96 -21.86
N LEU A 75 19.58 5.30 -21.22
CA LEU A 75 19.49 3.88 -20.91
C LEU A 75 18.57 3.68 -19.71
N THR A 76 17.77 2.61 -19.74
CA THR A 76 16.83 2.27 -18.68
C THR A 76 17.11 0.89 -18.08
N SER A 77 16.76 0.71 -16.81
CA SER A 77 16.80 -0.60 -16.17
C SER A 77 15.74 -0.74 -15.08
N ILE A 78 15.33 -1.99 -14.86
CA ILE A 78 14.35 -2.42 -13.86
C ILE A 78 14.98 -3.55 -13.05
N THR A 79 14.86 -3.49 -11.73
CA THR A 79 15.10 -4.62 -10.82
C THR A 79 13.85 -4.83 -9.98
N ALA A 80 13.11 -5.90 -10.25
CA ALA A 80 11.89 -6.27 -9.54
C ALA A 80 12.19 -7.32 -8.47
N ARG A 81 11.80 -7.06 -7.22
CA ARG A 81 11.95 -7.99 -6.09
C ARG A 81 10.57 -8.39 -5.59
N LEU A 82 10.19 -9.65 -5.78
CA LEU A 82 8.99 -10.20 -5.17
C LEU A 82 9.26 -10.44 -3.68
N GLN A 83 8.45 -9.80 -2.83
CA GLN A 83 8.57 -9.88 -1.39
C GLN A 83 7.35 -10.58 -0.78
N GLN A 84 7.60 -11.44 0.20
CA GLN A 84 6.61 -12.10 1.02
C GLN A 84 6.71 -11.57 2.46
N LYS A 85 5.57 -11.29 3.10
CA LYS A 85 5.57 -10.89 4.51
C LYS A 85 5.71 -12.13 5.38
N LYS A 86 6.80 -12.21 6.16
CA LYS A 86 7.08 -13.28 7.12
C LYS A 86 7.38 -12.66 8.48
N SER A 87 6.64 -13.05 9.51
CA SER A 87 6.81 -12.55 10.90
C SER A 87 6.90 -11.02 10.97
N GLY A 88 5.97 -10.34 10.28
CA GLY A 88 5.90 -8.87 10.24
C GLY A 88 6.88 -8.19 9.28
N LYS A 89 7.88 -8.89 8.73
CA LYS A 89 8.92 -8.33 7.85
C LYS A 89 8.75 -8.74 6.40
N TRP A 90 9.14 -7.87 5.47
CA TRP A 90 9.17 -8.19 4.05
C TRP A 90 10.47 -8.91 3.68
N VAL A 91 10.36 -10.12 3.15
CA VAL A 91 11.49 -10.95 2.72
C VAL A 91 11.43 -11.13 1.22
N THR A 92 12.51 -10.78 0.51
CA THR A 92 12.63 -11.03 -0.93
C THR A 92 12.75 -12.52 -1.18
N ILE A 93 11.84 -13.07 -1.97
CA ILE A 93 11.80 -14.49 -2.34
C ILE A 93 12.19 -14.74 -3.79
N SER A 94 12.19 -13.69 -4.62
CA SER A 94 12.73 -13.74 -5.98
C SER A 94 13.11 -12.36 -6.47
N THR A 95 14.07 -12.30 -7.40
CA THR A 95 14.55 -11.06 -8.02
C THR A 95 14.76 -11.27 -9.51
N TRP A 96 14.33 -10.30 -10.31
CA TRP A 96 14.56 -10.26 -11.74
C TRP A 96 15.01 -8.87 -12.18
N SER A 97 15.72 -8.82 -13.30
CA SER A 97 16.13 -7.56 -13.92
C SER A 97 15.82 -7.53 -15.42
N SER A 98 15.68 -6.32 -15.94
CA SER A 98 15.57 -6.02 -17.37
C SER A 98 16.26 -4.69 -17.63
N SER A 99 16.81 -4.52 -18.83
CA SER A 99 17.42 -3.27 -19.28
C SER A 99 16.97 -2.93 -20.69
N GLY A 100 17.06 -1.67 -21.05
CA GLY A 100 16.64 -1.18 -22.36
C GLY A 100 17.30 0.15 -22.69
N LYS A 101 16.97 0.67 -23.87
CA LYS A 101 17.29 2.04 -24.26
C LYS A 101 16.29 2.97 -23.58
N THR A 102 15.51 3.71 -24.36
CA THR A 102 14.54 4.69 -23.85
C THR A 102 13.45 4.09 -22.97
N SER A 103 13.11 2.81 -23.11
CA SER A 103 12.18 2.14 -22.23
C SER A 103 12.61 0.71 -21.93
N SER A 104 12.09 0.17 -20.84
CA SER A 104 12.25 -1.22 -20.45
C SER A 104 10.97 -1.74 -19.80
N THR A 105 10.67 -3.01 -20.02
CA THR A 105 9.55 -3.71 -19.41
C THR A 105 10.04 -5.03 -18.82
N LEU A 106 9.37 -5.49 -17.76
CA LEU A 106 9.63 -6.78 -17.11
C LEU A 106 8.30 -7.46 -16.81
N SER A 107 8.11 -8.65 -17.40
CA SER A 107 6.97 -9.53 -17.12
C SER A 107 7.47 -10.89 -16.65
N ARG A 108 6.98 -11.36 -15.50
CA ARG A 108 7.38 -12.62 -14.88
C ARG A 108 6.22 -13.29 -14.17
N GLU A 109 6.31 -14.61 -14.05
CA GLU A 109 5.45 -15.41 -13.20
C GLU A 109 6.26 -16.12 -12.11
N TYR A 110 5.69 -16.28 -10.93
CA TYR A 110 6.32 -17.02 -9.84
C TYR A 110 5.29 -17.76 -8.98
N ARG A 111 5.59 -19.00 -8.59
CA ARG A 111 4.69 -19.78 -7.73
C ARG A 111 4.76 -19.27 -6.30
N VAL A 112 3.60 -19.05 -5.69
CA VAL A 112 3.47 -18.54 -4.32
C VAL A 112 2.54 -19.43 -3.50
N SER A 113 2.79 -19.48 -2.20
CA SER A 113 1.99 -20.25 -1.24
C SER A 113 0.83 -19.42 -0.72
N LYS A 114 -0.27 -20.08 -0.35
CA LYS A 114 -1.40 -19.43 0.32
C LYS A 114 -1.07 -19.03 1.76
N GLY A 115 -1.85 -18.10 2.31
CA GLY A 115 -1.76 -17.65 3.70
C GLY A 115 -0.74 -16.54 3.94
N TYR A 116 -0.33 -15.82 2.90
CA TYR A 116 0.68 -14.77 3.01
C TYR A 116 0.28 -13.49 2.26
N SER A 117 0.94 -12.39 2.64
CA SER A 117 0.88 -11.12 1.91
C SER A 117 2.12 -10.98 1.03
N TYR A 118 1.90 -10.48 -0.18
CA TYR A 118 2.93 -10.29 -1.20
C TYR A 118 2.94 -8.85 -1.71
N ARG A 119 4.12 -8.37 -2.12
CA ARG A 119 4.28 -7.10 -2.86
C ARG A 119 5.50 -7.18 -3.77
N ILE A 120 5.62 -6.26 -4.72
CA ILE A 120 6.85 -6.05 -5.48
C ILE A 120 7.53 -4.78 -5.00
N LEU A 121 8.82 -4.86 -4.70
CA LEU A 121 9.70 -3.71 -4.58
C LEU A 121 10.52 -3.59 -5.85
N THR A 122 10.20 -2.60 -6.67
CA THR A 122 10.86 -2.35 -7.96
C THR A 122 11.81 -1.18 -7.83
N THR A 123 13.09 -1.38 -8.17
CA THR A 123 14.04 -0.30 -8.41
C THR A 123 14.09 -0.04 -9.91
N ILE A 124 13.80 1.19 -10.32
CA ILE A 124 13.89 1.63 -11.71
C ILE A 124 15.03 2.63 -11.87
N LYS A 125 15.61 2.68 -13.07
CA LYS A 125 16.60 3.68 -13.44
C LYS A 125 16.39 4.18 -14.86
N ALA A 126 16.66 5.45 -15.10
CA ALA A 126 16.84 6.02 -16.42
C ALA A 126 17.96 7.06 -16.38
N GLY A 127 18.98 6.93 -17.23
CA GLY A 127 20.18 7.77 -17.15
C GLY A 127 20.81 7.70 -15.75
N ASN A 128 20.98 8.86 -15.11
CA ASN A 128 21.56 8.95 -13.77
C ASN A 128 20.50 8.96 -12.65
N GLU A 129 19.21 8.82 -12.99
CA GLU A 129 18.12 8.79 -12.01
C GLU A 129 17.78 7.37 -11.59
N SER A 130 17.38 7.23 -10.32
CA SER A 130 16.92 5.97 -9.73
C SER A 130 15.74 6.23 -8.81
N ARG A 131 14.72 5.36 -8.85
CA ARG A 131 13.54 5.44 -7.98
C ARG A 131 13.09 4.05 -7.55
N ASN A 132 12.60 3.94 -6.31
CA ASN A 132 11.93 2.74 -5.83
C ASN A 132 10.41 2.93 -5.91
N ILE A 133 9.71 1.92 -6.42
CA ILE A 133 8.24 1.86 -6.51
C ILE A 133 7.79 0.55 -5.89
N THR A 134 6.78 0.62 -5.03
CA THR A 134 6.19 -0.56 -4.40
C THR A 134 4.79 -0.78 -4.96
N SER A 135 4.47 -2.02 -5.36
CA SER A 135 3.11 -2.37 -5.77
C SER A 135 2.15 -2.33 -4.58
N ASN A 136 0.84 -2.40 -4.86
CA ASN A 136 -0.14 -2.76 -3.85
C ASN A 136 0.21 -4.12 -3.21
N VAL A 137 -0.19 -4.28 -1.94
CA VAL A 137 -0.08 -5.56 -1.24
C VAL A 137 -1.21 -6.47 -1.68
N THR A 138 -0.88 -7.69 -2.08
CA THR A 138 -1.85 -8.74 -2.46
C THR A 138 -1.77 -9.88 -1.46
N ASN A 139 -2.89 -10.25 -0.87
CA ASN A 139 -2.99 -11.45 -0.03
C ASN A 139 -3.35 -12.64 -0.90
N TYR A 140 -2.74 -13.79 -0.64
CA TYR A 140 -3.03 -15.06 -1.30
C TYR A 140 -2.82 -16.20 -0.29
#